data_AF-A0A6C0JDR9-F1
#
_entry.id   AF-A0A6C0JDR9-F1
#
_cell.length_a   1.000
_cell.length_b   1.000
_cell.length_c   1.000
_cell.angle_alpha   90.00
_cell.angle_beta   90.00
_cell.angle_gamma   90.00
#
_symmetry.space_group_name_H-M   'P 1'
#
loop_
_entity.id
_entity.type
_entity.pdbx_description
1 polymer ?
#
loop_
_entity_poly.entity_id
_entity_poly.type
_entity_poly.pdbx_seq_one_letter_code
_entity_poly.pdbx_strand_id
1 'polypeptide(L)'
;MNNIYDSISKLYTEGGFLNLYASDLLIVGIVMLIVFIVYSYYSVMNRLRPIKDDWINQRCNPSVIPFAGVINPQDGKSALDYTAENFASCTQTILEDITEYTLLPFHYLLNVINIAFSELDAAINSMRAEFNNMRNSADKVTNNLYSRAMNITAPIIKNNITMKSMFSKTQGTMATAIYMLYGGYMTTQSLFSFIYNIVVKILETMVASIAALFVVSFFFPPAFGAALLLIATMTVVIIASVVMLVIMQNIFKASGMRKPPGIPKK
;
A
#
# COMPACT_ATOMS: atom_id res chain seq x y z
N MET A 1 3.90 -110.25 18.81
CA MET A 1 4.17 -110.12 17.36
C MET A 1 3.16 -109.25 16.59
N ASN A 2 2.04 -108.81 17.19
CA ASN A 2 0.97 -108.10 16.46
C ASN A 2 1.17 -106.57 16.27
N ASN A 3 2.15 -105.93 16.92
CA ASN A 3 2.25 -104.47 16.94
C ASN A 3 3.02 -103.87 15.75
N ILE A 4 3.98 -104.61 15.20
CA ILE A 4 4.76 -104.19 14.01
C ILE A 4 3.89 -104.32 12.76
N TYR A 5 3.07 -105.37 12.67
CA TYR A 5 2.17 -105.60 11.54
C TYR A 5 1.11 -104.50 11.42
N ASP A 6 0.50 -104.07 12.54
CA ASP A 6 -0.47 -102.96 12.53
C ASP A 6 0.18 -101.63 12.13
N SER A 7 1.42 -101.38 12.57
CA SER A 7 2.14 -100.15 12.22
C SER A 7 2.53 -100.09 10.74
N ILE A 8 2.94 -101.22 10.14
CA ILE A 8 3.24 -101.33 8.70
C ILE A 8 1.93 -101.24 7.90
N SER A 9 0.87 -101.91 8.33
CA SER A 9 -0.46 -101.85 7.70
C SER A 9 -0.98 -100.40 7.63
N LYS A 10 -0.83 -99.64 8.73
CA LYS A 10 -1.28 -98.26 8.82
C LYS A 10 -0.50 -97.30 7.90
N LEU A 11 0.81 -97.53 7.73
CA LEU A 11 1.63 -96.78 6.78
C LEU A 11 1.19 -97.01 5.32
N TYR A 12 0.80 -98.22 4.96
CA TYR A 12 0.32 -98.56 3.62
C TYR A 12 -1.15 -98.21 3.35
N THR A 13 -1.98 -98.08 4.39
CA THR A 13 -3.43 -97.82 4.26
C THR A 13 -3.83 -96.34 4.49
N GLU A 14 -3.07 -95.58 5.29
CA GLU A 14 -3.35 -94.15 5.58
C GLU A 14 -2.32 -93.16 4.99
N GLY A 15 -1.15 -93.64 4.50
CA GLY A 15 -0.12 -92.79 3.91
C GLY A 15 -0.43 -92.36 2.47
N GLY A 16 -0.30 -91.05 2.17
CA GLY A 16 -0.40 -90.56 0.78
C GLY A 16 0.77 -91.00 -0.10
N PHE A 17 0.61 -90.95 -1.44
CA PHE A 17 1.58 -91.40 -2.44
C PHE A 17 3.02 -90.90 -2.19
N LEU A 18 3.17 -89.63 -1.78
CA LEU A 18 4.48 -89.05 -1.46
C LEU A 18 5.12 -89.67 -0.21
N ASN A 19 4.37 -90.12 0.80
CA ASN A 19 4.97 -90.71 2.00
C ASN A 19 5.41 -92.17 1.78
N LEU A 20 4.74 -92.92 0.90
CA LEU A 20 5.16 -94.27 0.54
C LEU A 20 6.34 -94.27 -0.46
N TYR A 21 6.33 -93.37 -1.44
CA TYR A 21 7.28 -93.37 -2.56
C TYR A 21 8.21 -92.15 -2.59
N ALA A 22 8.31 -91.35 -1.51
CA ALA A 22 9.21 -90.19 -1.44
C ALA A 22 10.64 -90.57 -1.82
N SER A 23 11.14 -91.70 -1.31
CA SER A 23 12.51 -92.13 -1.61
C SER A 23 12.69 -92.46 -3.09
N ASP A 24 11.74 -93.17 -3.69
CA ASP A 24 11.79 -93.53 -5.11
C ASP A 24 11.67 -92.29 -6.01
N LEU A 25 10.79 -91.34 -5.66
CA LEU A 25 10.64 -90.06 -6.35
C LEU A 25 11.89 -89.19 -6.25
N LEU A 26 12.53 -89.16 -5.09
CA LEU A 26 13.79 -88.45 -4.91
C LEU A 26 14.92 -89.09 -5.73
N ILE A 27 15.00 -90.42 -5.74
CA ILE A 27 15.99 -91.15 -6.54
C ILE A 27 15.76 -90.86 -8.02
N VAL A 28 14.52 -90.98 -8.50
CA VAL A 28 14.15 -90.70 -9.89
C VAL A 28 14.41 -89.23 -10.26
N GLY A 29 14.10 -88.28 -9.37
CA GLY A 29 14.37 -86.86 -9.55
C GLY A 29 15.87 -86.56 -9.65
N ILE A 30 16.69 -87.15 -8.78
CA ILE A 30 18.15 -87.02 -8.81
C ILE A 30 18.71 -87.65 -10.09
N VAL A 31 18.24 -88.84 -10.48
CA VAL A 31 18.68 -89.50 -11.72
C VAL A 31 18.33 -88.65 -12.94
N MET A 32 17.10 -88.10 -13.02
CA MET A 32 16.72 -87.19 -14.10
C MET A 32 17.58 -85.93 -14.13
N LEU A 33 17.87 -85.34 -12.97
CA LEU A 33 18.71 -84.15 -12.86
C LEU A 33 20.15 -84.45 -13.30
N ILE A 34 20.72 -85.60 -12.91
CA ILE A 34 22.06 -86.03 -13.34
C ILE A 34 22.08 -86.23 -14.86
N VAL A 35 21.10 -86.94 -15.42
CA VAL A 35 20.97 -87.14 -16.88
C VAL A 35 20.86 -85.80 -17.60
N PHE A 36 20.07 -84.86 -17.06
CA PHE A 36 19.92 -83.51 -17.61
C PHE A 36 21.23 -82.72 -17.59
N ILE A 37 21.97 -82.72 -16.47
CA ILE A 37 23.26 -82.03 -16.36
C ILE A 37 24.27 -82.63 -17.34
N VAL A 38 24.37 -83.97 -17.39
CA VAL A 38 25.30 -84.67 -18.28
C VAL A 38 24.97 -84.39 -19.75
N TYR A 39 23.70 -84.49 -20.12
CA TYR A 39 23.25 -84.18 -21.47
C TYR A 39 23.53 -82.72 -21.85
N SER A 40 23.18 -81.77 -20.97
CA SER A 40 23.42 -80.34 -21.18
C SER A 40 24.90 -80.03 -21.32
N TYR A 41 25.76 -80.65 -20.49
CA TYR A 41 27.20 -80.51 -20.56
C TYR A 41 27.74 -80.93 -21.93
N TYR A 42 27.38 -82.12 -22.42
CA TYR A 42 27.83 -82.59 -23.74
C TYR A 42 27.26 -81.76 -24.89
N SER A 43 26.00 -81.33 -24.79
CA SER A 43 25.36 -80.47 -25.79
C SER A 43 26.09 -79.14 -25.98
N VAL A 44 26.50 -78.51 -24.87
CA VAL A 44 27.24 -77.25 -24.86
C VAL A 44 28.69 -77.44 -25.31
N MET A 45 29.37 -78.49 -24.83
CA MET A 45 30.76 -78.78 -25.20
C MET A 45 30.90 -79.12 -26.70
N ASN A 46 29.91 -79.77 -27.31
CA ASN A 46 29.88 -80.02 -28.75
C ASN A 46 29.73 -78.73 -29.59
N ARG A 47 29.24 -77.65 -28.99
CA ARG A 47 29.06 -76.33 -29.63
C ARG A 47 29.98 -75.26 -29.03
N LEU A 48 31.11 -75.67 -28.44
CA LEU A 48 31.97 -74.75 -27.69
C LEU A 48 32.52 -73.59 -28.54
N ARG A 49 32.94 -73.87 -29.78
CA ARG A 49 33.53 -72.86 -30.68
C ARG A 49 32.58 -71.68 -30.94
N PRO A 50 31.36 -71.89 -31.48
CA PRO A 50 30.44 -70.78 -31.74
C PRO A 50 30.00 -70.05 -30.45
N ILE A 51 29.94 -70.74 -29.31
CA ILE A 51 29.58 -70.11 -28.02
C ILE A 51 30.70 -69.19 -27.52
N LYS A 52 31.96 -69.60 -27.70
CA LYS A 52 33.12 -68.81 -27.28
C LYS A 52 33.35 -67.61 -28.20
N ASP A 53 33.13 -67.77 -29.50
CA ASP A 53 33.28 -66.70 -30.49
C ASP A 53 32.22 -65.59 -30.28
N ASP A 54 31.03 -65.94 -29.77
CA ASP A 54 29.94 -65.00 -29.47
C ASP A 54 29.56 -64.96 -27.96
N TRP A 55 30.57 -64.87 -27.10
CA TRP A 55 30.38 -64.96 -25.65
C TRP A 55 29.44 -63.89 -25.08
N ILE A 56 29.50 -62.66 -25.60
CA ILE A 56 28.72 -61.52 -25.08
C ILE A 56 27.21 -61.77 -25.19
N ASN A 57 26.76 -62.40 -26.28
CA ASN A 57 25.35 -62.70 -26.51
C ASN A 57 24.94 -64.05 -25.90
N GLN A 58 25.87 -65.01 -25.81
CA GLN A 58 25.57 -66.36 -25.31
C GLN A 58 25.72 -66.52 -23.80
N ARG A 59 26.41 -65.60 -23.10
CA ARG A 59 26.67 -65.71 -21.65
C ARG A 59 25.40 -65.72 -20.78
N CYS A 60 24.30 -65.13 -21.26
CA CYS A 60 23.00 -65.12 -20.57
C CYS A 60 22.02 -66.17 -21.09
N ASN A 61 22.46 -67.08 -21.98
CA ASN A 61 21.63 -68.18 -22.44
C ASN A 61 21.47 -69.23 -21.32
N PRO A 62 20.24 -69.64 -20.94
CA PRO A 62 19.99 -70.59 -19.85
C PRO A 62 20.75 -71.92 -19.98
N SER A 63 21.03 -72.38 -21.20
CA SER A 63 21.79 -73.61 -21.43
C SER A 63 23.30 -73.45 -21.24
N VAL A 64 23.82 -72.21 -21.27
CA VAL A 64 25.26 -71.87 -21.22
C VAL A 64 25.68 -71.42 -19.82
N ILE A 65 24.80 -70.70 -19.11
CA ILE A 65 25.05 -70.14 -17.78
C ILE A 65 25.66 -71.15 -16.80
N PRO A 66 25.15 -72.39 -16.61
CA PRO A 66 25.67 -73.32 -15.61
C PRO A 66 27.12 -73.77 -15.84
N PHE A 67 27.65 -73.51 -17.04
CA PHE A 67 28.98 -73.92 -17.48
C PHE A 67 29.88 -72.73 -17.84
N ALA A 68 29.48 -71.51 -17.51
CA ALA A 68 30.14 -70.29 -17.97
C ALA A 68 31.63 -70.23 -17.62
N GLY A 69 32.02 -70.61 -16.40
CA GLY A 69 33.42 -70.65 -15.97
C GLY A 69 34.24 -71.82 -16.50
N VAL A 70 33.59 -72.82 -17.10
CA VAL A 70 34.28 -73.90 -17.84
C VAL A 70 34.52 -73.47 -19.29
N ILE A 71 33.60 -72.69 -19.88
CA ILE A 71 33.66 -72.24 -21.27
C ILE A 71 34.63 -71.08 -21.46
N ASN A 72 34.56 -70.09 -20.57
CA ASN A 72 35.39 -68.89 -20.61
C ASN A 72 36.02 -68.61 -19.24
N PRO A 73 37.04 -69.38 -18.84
CA PRO A 73 37.70 -69.18 -17.55
C PRO A 73 38.37 -67.80 -17.48
N GLN A 74 38.25 -67.13 -16.34
CA GLN A 74 38.97 -65.88 -16.06
C GLN A 74 40.19 -66.16 -15.19
N ASP A 75 41.30 -65.46 -15.50
CA ASP A 75 42.52 -65.53 -14.72
C ASP A 75 42.27 -65.11 -13.27
N GLY A 76 42.58 -66.00 -12.33
CA GLY A 76 42.46 -65.75 -10.89
C GLY A 76 41.11 -66.09 -10.25
N LYS A 77 40.14 -66.65 -10.98
CA LYS A 77 38.85 -67.09 -10.43
C LYS A 77 38.63 -68.59 -10.63
N SER A 78 37.92 -69.23 -9.70
CA SER A 78 37.46 -70.61 -9.93
C SER A 78 36.32 -70.62 -10.96
N ALA A 79 36.15 -71.74 -11.66
CA ALA A 79 35.08 -71.89 -12.65
C ALA A 79 33.68 -71.69 -12.04
N LEU A 80 33.48 -72.05 -10.77
CA LEU A 80 32.20 -71.86 -10.08
C LEU A 80 31.97 -70.39 -9.72
N ASP A 81 33.01 -69.68 -9.27
CA ASP A 81 32.88 -68.26 -8.90
C ASP A 81 32.48 -67.42 -10.11
N TYR A 82 33.14 -67.62 -11.25
CA TYR A 82 32.80 -66.91 -12.48
C TYR A 82 31.40 -67.25 -13.00
N THR A 83 30.97 -68.51 -12.85
CA THR A 83 29.62 -68.95 -13.23
C THR A 83 28.55 -68.25 -12.38
N ALA A 84 28.78 -68.15 -11.07
CA ALA A 84 27.87 -67.46 -10.15
C ALA A 84 27.78 -65.96 -10.44
N GLU A 85 28.92 -65.30 -10.68
CA GLU A 85 28.96 -63.88 -11.05
C GLU A 85 28.22 -63.60 -12.38
N ASN A 86 28.43 -64.45 -13.39
CA ASN A 86 27.76 -64.30 -14.68
C ASN A 86 26.24 -64.52 -14.55
N PHE A 87 25.80 -65.50 -13.74
CA PHE A 87 24.39 -65.68 -13.44
C PHE A 87 23.78 -64.47 -12.73
N ALA A 88 24.46 -63.91 -11.73
CA ALA A 88 24.00 -62.72 -11.01
C ALA A 88 23.87 -61.50 -11.94
N SER A 89 24.84 -61.29 -12.83
CA SER A 89 24.81 -60.19 -13.79
C SER A 89 23.68 -60.33 -14.82
N CYS A 90 23.48 -61.54 -15.38
CA CYS A 90 22.39 -61.79 -16.33
C CYS A 90 21.02 -61.66 -15.68
N THR A 91 20.85 -62.14 -14.44
CA THR A 91 19.58 -62.01 -13.71
C THR A 91 19.27 -60.57 -13.36
N GLN A 92 20.26 -59.77 -12.97
CA GLN A 92 20.08 -58.32 -12.74
C GLN A 92 19.65 -57.58 -14.01
N THR A 93 20.30 -57.85 -15.13
CA THR A 93 19.98 -57.21 -16.42
C THR A 93 18.55 -57.50 -16.86
N ILE A 94 18.11 -58.76 -16.72
CA ILE A 94 16.72 -59.15 -17.04
C ILE A 94 15.73 -58.45 -16.09
N LEU A 95 16.09 -58.28 -14.82
CA LEU A 95 15.24 -57.60 -13.84
C LEU A 95 15.10 -56.11 -14.15
N GLU A 96 16.19 -55.44 -14.54
CA GLU A 96 16.17 -54.03 -14.96
C GLU A 96 15.24 -53.81 -16.15
N ASP A 97 15.34 -54.65 -17.18
CA ASP A 97 14.52 -54.56 -18.40
C ASP A 97 13.01 -54.74 -18.07
N ILE A 98 12.69 -55.68 -17.18
CA ILE A 98 11.31 -55.87 -16.70
C ILE A 98 10.82 -54.65 -15.91
N THR A 99 11.66 -54.05 -15.07
CA THR A 99 11.28 -52.88 -14.28
C THR A 99 11.05 -51.64 -15.14
N GLU A 100 11.79 -51.45 -16.22
CA GLU A 100 11.59 -50.34 -17.16
C GLU A 100 10.21 -50.42 -17.83
N TYR A 101 9.84 -51.60 -18.37
CA TYR A 101 8.52 -51.82 -18.93
C TYR A 101 7.39 -51.69 -17.89
N THR A 102 7.65 -52.09 -16.65
CA THR A 102 6.65 -52.01 -15.56
C THR A 102 6.47 -50.58 -15.04
N LEU A 103 7.50 -49.73 -15.12
CA LEU A 103 7.45 -48.32 -14.68
C LEU A 103 6.96 -47.36 -15.77
N LEU A 104 6.92 -47.79 -17.03
CA LEU A 104 6.37 -47.04 -18.16
C LEU A 104 4.96 -46.45 -17.91
N PRO A 105 3.97 -47.21 -17.36
CA PRO A 105 2.67 -46.65 -16.99
C PRO A 105 2.75 -45.60 -15.86
N PHE A 106 3.70 -45.74 -14.93
CA PHE A 106 3.90 -44.75 -13.86
C PHE A 106 4.44 -43.42 -14.40
N HIS A 107 5.36 -43.46 -15.36
CA HIS A 107 5.85 -42.25 -16.02
C HIS A 107 4.75 -41.50 -16.77
N TYR A 108 3.83 -42.22 -17.43
CA TYR A 108 2.66 -41.61 -18.07
C TYR A 108 1.74 -40.94 -17.04
N LEU A 109 1.46 -41.61 -15.92
CA LEU A 109 0.65 -41.03 -14.83
C LEU A 109 1.26 -39.75 -14.26
N LEU A 110 2.59 -39.72 -14.09
CA LEU A 110 3.28 -38.51 -13.64
C LEU A 110 3.13 -37.35 -14.63
N ASN A 111 3.16 -37.61 -15.94
CA ASN A 111 2.93 -36.57 -16.94
C ASN A 111 1.50 -36.01 -16.89
N VAL A 112 0.50 -36.88 -16.76
CA VAL A 112 -0.92 -36.48 -16.60
C VAL A 112 -1.09 -35.61 -15.35
N ILE A 113 -0.44 -35.99 -14.24
CA ILE A 113 -0.45 -35.20 -13.00
C ILE A 113 0.16 -33.81 -13.23
N ASN A 114 1.31 -33.72 -13.90
CA ASN A 114 1.94 -32.43 -14.19
C ASN A 114 1.06 -31.52 -15.08
N ILE A 115 0.41 -32.09 -16.10
CA ILE A 115 -0.54 -31.36 -16.95
C ILE A 115 -1.70 -30.83 -16.10
N ALA A 116 -2.29 -31.67 -15.25
CA ALA A 116 -3.38 -31.26 -14.37
C ALA A 116 -2.98 -30.13 -13.41
N PHE A 117 -1.76 -30.17 -12.84
CA PHE A 117 -1.25 -29.08 -12.00
C PHE A 117 -0.98 -27.80 -12.79
N SER A 118 -0.49 -27.90 -14.03
CA SER A 118 -0.28 -26.74 -14.91
C SER A 118 -1.61 -26.07 -15.26
N GLU A 119 -2.63 -26.85 -15.60
CA GLU A 119 -3.98 -26.33 -15.87
C GLU A 119 -4.59 -25.68 -14.62
N LEU A 120 -4.37 -26.26 -13.44
CA LEU A 120 -4.82 -25.70 -12.17
C LEU A 120 -4.13 -24.37 -11.86
N ASP A 121 -2.82 -24.24 -12.09
CA ASP A 121 -2.10 -22.97 -11.94
C ASP A 121 -2.62 -21.90 -12.93
N ALA A 122 -2.84 -22.28 -14.19
CA ALA A 122 -3.42 -21.39 -15.19
C ALA A 122 -4.84 -20.92 -14.80
N ALA A 123 -5.67 -21.82 -14.26
CA ALA A 123 -6.99 -21.48 -13.75
C ALA A 123 -6.93 -20.52 -12.56
N ILE A 124 -6.04 -20.77 -11.58
CA ILE A 124 -5.84 -19.88 -10.43
C ILE A 124 -5.37 -18.49 -10.88
N ASN A 125 -4.42 -18.42 -11.80
CA ASN A 125 -3.92 -17.14 -12.32
C ASN A 125 -5.00 -16.40 -13.10
N SER A 126 -5.85 -17.10 -13.84
CA SER A 126 -7.02 -16.51 -14.51
C SER A 126 -8.02 -15.95 -13.50
N MET A 127 -8.31 -16.69 -12.42
CA MET A 127 -9.16 -16.18 -11.33
C MET A 127 -8.54 -14.93 -10.69
N ARG A 128 -7.24 -14.92 -10.42
CA ARG A 128 -6.53 -13.74 -9.89
C ARG A 128 -6.62 -12.55 -10.84
N ALA A 129 -6.51 -12.77 -12.15
CA ALA A 129 -6.66 -11.71 -13.15
C ALA A 129 -8.07 -11.11 -13.12
N GLU A 130 -9.11 -11.93 -13.01
CA GLU A 130 -10.50 -11.44 -12.87
C GLU A 130 -10.71 -10.67 -11.56
N PHE A 131 -10.17 -11.13 -10.44
CA PHE A 131 -10.20 -10.37 -9.17
C PHE A 131 -9.48 -9.03 -9.30
N ASN A 132 -8.34 -8.97 -10.00
CA ASN A 132 -7.65 -7.71 -10.28
C ASN A 132 -8.50 -6.79 -11.17
N ASN A 133 -9.18 -7.32 -12.18
CA ASN A 133 -10.08 -6.55 -13.03
C ASN A 133 -11.26 -5.97 -12.24
N MET A 134 -11.85 -6.77 -11.34
CA MET A 134 -12.92 -6.34 -10.46
C MET A 134 -12.46 -5.23 -9.50
N ARG A 135 -11.29 -5.41 -8.87
CA ARG A 135 -10.68 -4.40 -7.98
C ARG A 135 -10.41 -3.09 -8.72
N ASN A 136 -9.77 -3.16 -9.89
CA ASN A 136 -9.47 -1.99 -10.72
C ASN A 136 -10.76 -1.28 -11.17
N SER A 137 -11.83 -2.02 -11.42
CA SER A 137 -13.13 -1.45 -11.78
C SER A 137 -13.76 -0.72 -10.59
N ALA A 138 -13.72 -1.31 -9.38
CA ALA A 138 -14.17 -0.65 -8.16
C ALA A 138 -13.36 0.62 -7.84
N ASP A 139 -12.05 0.58 -8.02
CA ASP A 139 -11.17 1.74 -7.85
C ASP A 139 -11.50 2.85 -8.87
N LYS A 140 -11.75 2.49 -10.13
CA LYS A 140 -12.19 3.45 -11.16
C LYS A 140 -13.52 4.10 -10.81
N VAL A 141 -14.50 3.34 -10.30
CA VAL A 141 -15.79 3.90 -9.87
C VAL A 141 -15.59 4.87 -8.72
N THR A 142 -14.81 4.48 -7.70
CA THR A 142 -14.53 5.31 -6.52
C THR A 142 -13.80 6.60 -6.90
N ASN A 143 -12.77 6.51 -7.74
CA ASN A 143 -12.02 7.68 -8.22
C ASN A 143 -12.89 8.60 -9.08
N ASN A 144 -13.76 8.06 -9.93
CA ASN A 144 -14.70 8.86 -10.70
C ASN A 144 -15.72 9.58 -9.80
N LEU A 145 -16.26 8.91 -8.78
CA LEU A 145 -17.17 9.50 -7.81
C LEU A 145 -16.48 10.62 -7.02
N TYR A 146 -15.27 10.36 -6.51
CA TYR A 146 -14.48 11.35 -5.78
C TYR A 146 -14.16 12.56 -6.67
N SER A 147 -13.71 12.34 -7.91
CA SER A 147 -13.41 13.41 -8.87
C SER A 147 -14.64 14.27 -9.17
N ARG A 148 -15.82 13.65 -9.38
CA ARG A 148 -17.08 14.39 -9.59
C ARG A 148 -17.50 15.17 -8.35
N ALA A 149 -17.43 14.55 -7.17
CA ALA A 149 -17.73 15.21 -5.91
C ALA A 149 -16.81 16.41 -5.67
N MET A 150 -15.51 16.27 -5.95
CA MET A 150 -14.52 17.33 -5.84
C MET A 150 -14.76 18.46 -6.84
N ASN A 151 -15.12 18.14 -8.10
CA ASN A 151 -15.47 19.13 -9.11
C ASN A 151 -16.72 19.95 -8.75
N ILE A 152 -17.67 19.39 -7.97
CA ILE A 152 -18.84 20.12 -7.47
C ILE A 152 -18.51 20.90 -6.19
N THR A 153 -17.73 20.30 -5.29
CA THR A 153 -17.45 20.88 -3.96
C THR A 153 -16.44 22.02 -4.03
N ALA A 154 -15.43 21.92 -4.90
CA ALA A 154 -14.39 22.95 -5.07
C ALA A 154 -14.95 24.35 -5.42
N PRO A 155 -15.84 24.52 -6.41
CA PRO A 155 -16.43 25.83 -6.69
C PRO A 155 -17.32 26.33 -5.54
N ILE A 156 -18.00 25.45 -4.81
CA ILE A 156 -18.81 25.83 -3.63
C ILE A 156 -17.91 26.38 -2.52
N ILE A 157 -16.81 25.70 -2.20
CA ILE A 157 -15.82 26.17 -1.23
C ILE A 157 -15.24 27.51 -1.69
N LYS A 158 -14.86 27.63 -2.96
CA LYS A 158 -14.35 28.88 -3.53
C LYS A 158 -15.36 30.02 -3.41
N ASN A 159 -16.64 29.77 -3.69
CA ASN A 159 -17.69 30.76 -3.56
C ASN A 159 -17.85 31.24 -2.11
N ASN A 160 -17.82 30.32 -1.14
CA ASN A 160 -17.86 30.66 0.28
C ASN A 160 -16.64 31.48 0.74
N ILE A 161 -15.44 31.15 0.24
CA ILE A 161 -14.22 31.93 0.52
C ILE A 161 -14.35 33.34 -0.07
N THR A 162 -14.84 33.46 -1.31
CA THR A 162 -15.06 34.75 -1.95
C THR A 162 -16.10 35.57 -1.19
N MET A 163 -17.23 34.98 -0.78
CA MET A 163 -18.24 35.65 0.05
C MET A 163 -17.64 36.16 1.37
N LYS A 164 -16.86 35.34 2.08
CA LYS A 164 -16.17 35.78 3.30
C LYS A 164 -15.22 36.95 3.04
N SER A 165 -14.48 36.91 1.94
CA SER A 165 -13.61 38.02 1.52
C SER A 165 -14.40 39.29 1.20
N MET A 166 -15.57 39.16 0.55
CA MET A 166 -16.45 40.30 0.26
C MET A 166 -16.99 40.95 1.54
N PHE A 167 -17.43 40.16 2.53
CA PHE A 167 -17.84 40.69 3.83
C PHE A 167 -16.71 41.38 4.57
N SER A 168 -15.50 40.80 4.57
CA SER A 168 -14.32 41.43 5.19
C SER A 168 -13.96 42.76 4.52
N LYS A 169 -14.00 42.84 3.17
CA LYS A 169 -13.79 44.09 2.44
C LYS A 169 -14.86 45.12 2.74
N THR A 170 -16.13 44.70 2.79
CA THR A 170 -17.26 45.56 3.11
C THR A 170 -17.12 46.15 4.51
N GLN A 171 -16.80 45.31 5.51
CA GLN A 171 -16.50 45.76 6.87
C GLN A 171 -15.35 46.76 6.90
N GLY A 172 -14.28 46.51 6.15
CA GLY A 172 -13.16 47.44 5.98
C GLY A 172 -13.63 48.80 5.45
N THR A 173 -14.40 48.82 4.36
CA THR A 173 -14.92 50.07 3.78
C THR A 173 -15.87 50.82 4.71
N MET A 174 -16.74 50.12 5.43
CA MET A 174 -17.66 50.72 6.40
C MET A 174 -16.90 51.33 7.59
N ALA A 175 -15.91 50.61 8.12
CA ALA A 175 -15.05 51.14 9.18
C ALA A 175 -14.31 52.40 8.72
N THR A 176 -13.72 52.37 7.53
CA THR A 176 -13.06 53.56 6.94
C THR A 176 -14.03 54.73 6.79
N ALA A 177 -15.26 54.50 6.33
CA ALA A 177 -16.27 55.53 6.21
C ALA A 177 -16.64 56.14 7.59
N ILE A 178 -16.83 55.31 8.61
CA ILE A 178 -17.11 55.77 9.98
C ILE A 178 -15.94 56.59 10.53
N TYR A 179 -14.71 56.12 10.38
CA TYR A 179 -13.54 56.86 10.83
C TYR A 179 -13.31 58.15 10.04
N MET A 180 -13.62 58.19 8.75
CA MET A 180 -13.54 59.39 7.93
C MET A 180 -14.59 60.43 8.37
N LEU A 181 -15.83 60.00 8.64
CA LEU A 181 -16.88 60.85 9.20
C LEU A 181 -16.49 61.38 10.57
N TYR A 182 -15.96 60.52 11.44
CA TYR A 182 -15.46 60.91 12.76
C TYR A 182 -14.31 61.93 12.65
N GLY A 183 -13.37 61.71 11.74
CA GLY A 183 -12.30 62.66 11.45
C GLY A 183 -12.82 63.99 10.96
N GLY A 184 -13.75 64.00 10.00
CA GLY A 184 -14.39 65.22 9.50
C GLY A 184 -15.15 65.99 10.58
N TYR A 185 -15.80 65.28 11.49
CA TYR A 185 -16.43 65.86 12.68
C TYR A 185 -15.40 66.53 13.59
N MET A 186 -14.30 65.85 13.92
CA MET A 186 -13.22 66.42 14.74
C MET A 186 -12.56 67.63 14.07
N THR A 187 -12.35 67.61 12.75
CA THR A 187 -11.84 68.76 12.00
C THR A 187 -12.79 69.94 12.09
N THR A 188 -14.08 69.72 11.90
CA THR A 188 -15.12 70.76 12.01
C THR A 188 -15.17 71.34 13.41
N GLN A 189 -15.12 70.50 14.44
CA GLN A 189 -15.03 70.94 15.84
C GLN A 189 -13.78 71.79 16.10
N SER A 190 -12.64 71.39 15.54
CA SER A 190 -11.37 72.12 15.66
C SER A 190 -11.43 73.49 14.97
N LEU A 191 -12.07 73.58 13.79
CA LEU A 191 -12.28 74.84 13.08
C LEU A 191 -13.15 75.81 13.89
N PHE A 192 -14.27 75.34 14.44
CA PHE A 192 -15.12 76.20 15.29
C PHE A 192 -14.40 76.67 16.55
N SER A 193 -13.64 75.78 17.21
CA SER A 193 -12.81 76.15 18.35
C SER A 193 -11.73 77.17 17.98
N PHE A 194 -11.11 77.03 16.81
CA PHE A 194 -10.11 77.98 16.31
C PHE A 194 -10.71 79.36 16.05
N ILE A 195 -11.84 79.43 15.33
CA ILE A 195 -12.55 80.69 15.05
C ILE A 195 -12.96 81.37 16.36
N TYR A 196 -13.53 80.61 17.29
CA TYR A 196 -13.90 81.12 18.62
C TYR A 196 -12.70 81.74 19.35
N ASN A 197 -11.56 81.04 19.38
CA ASN A 197 -10.35 81.55 20.03
C ASN A 197 -9.82 82.83 19.39
N ILE A 198 -9.88 82.94 18.05
CA ILE A 198 -9.49 84.19 17.36
C ILE A 198 -10.43 85.33 17.76
N VAL A 199 -11.75 85.10 17.74
CA VAL A 199 -12.74 86.13 18.07
C VAL A 199 -12.58 86.63 19.51
N VAL A 200 -12.41 85.72 20.48
CA VAL A 200 -12.20 86.09 21.88
C VAL A 200 -10.90 86.88 22.06
N LYS A 201 -9.79 86.45 21.41
CA LYS A 201 -8.53 87.19 21.49
C LYS A 201 -8.62 88.60 20.91
N ILE A 202 -9.34 88.79 19.79
CA ILE A 202 -9.57 90.13 19.21
C ILE A 202 -10.39 90.99 20.17
N LEU A 203 -11.39 90.41 20.85
CA LEU A 203 -12.20 91.14 21.81
C LEU A 203 -11.38 91.61 23.03
N GLU A 204 -10.52 90.73 23.55
CA GLU A 204 -9.61 91.06 24.66
C GLU A 204 -8.63 92.19 24.28
N THR A 205 -8.06 92.17 23.07
CA THR A 205 -7.15 93.25 22.62
C THR A 205 -7.88 94.57 22.40
N MET A 206 -9.12 94.56 21.91
CA MET A 206 -9.94 95.77 21.78
C MET A 206 -10.23 96.38 23.16
N VAL A 207 -10.62 95.56 24.15
CA VAL A 207 -10.86 96.03 25.52
C VAL A 207 -9.60 96.65 26.12
N ALA A 208 -8.44 96.01 25.93
CA ALA A 208 -7.16 96.56 26.39
C ALA A 208 -6.82 97.90 25.72
N SER A 209 -7.07 98.03 24.41
CA SER A 209 -6.82 99.28 23.68
C SER A 209 -7.75 100.42 24.11
N ILE A 210 -9.02 100.12 24.40
CA ILE A 210 -9.99 101.11 24.91
C ILE A 210 -9.55 101.57 26.29
N ALA A 211 -9.21 100.65 27.19
CA ALA A 211 -8.71 100.99 28.53
C ALA A 211 -7.46 101.89 28.46
N ALA A 212 -6.51 101.59 27.57
CA ALA A 212 -5.33 102.42 27.34
C ALA A 212 -5.70 103.83 26.83
N LEU A 213 -6.64 103.94 25.87
CA LEU A 213 -7.08 105.22 25.34
C LEU A 213 -7.86 106.05 26.36
N PHE A 214 -8.61 105.45 27.29
CA PHE A 214 -9.25 106.17 28.39
C PHE A 214 -8.21 106.79 29.34
N VAL A 215 -7.12 106.09 29.64
CA VAL A 215 -6.02 106.63 30.45
C VAL A 215 -5.34 107.80 29.73
N VAL A 216 -5.10 107.68 28.42
CA VAL A 216 -4.50 108.76 27.60
C VAL A 216 -5.45 109.96 27.45
N SER A 217 -6.76 109.72 27.37
CA SER A 217 -7.79 110.77 27.22
C SER A 217 -7.87 111.71 28.42
N PHE A 218 -7.39 111.29 29.59
CA PHE A 218 -7.26 112.17 30.75
C PHE A 218 -6.25 113.32 30.51
N PHE A 219 -5.22 113.07 29.70
CA PHE A 219 -4.17 114.06 29.38
C PHE A 219 -4.36 114.73 28.01
N PHE A 220 -5.07 114.09 27.08
CA PHE A 220 -5.29 114.60 25.72
C PHE A 220 -6.77 114.45 25.31
N PRO A 221 -7.61 115.50 25.49
CA PRO A 221 -9.06 115.42 25.29
C PRO A 221 -9.55 114.89 23.94
N PRO A 222 -8.88 115.14 22.79
CA PRO A 222 -9.30 114.57 21.50
C PRO A 222 -9.24 113.04 21.43
N ALA A 223 -8.43 112.38 22.28
CA ALA A 223 -8.37 110.91 22.34
C ALA A 223 -9.68 110.27 22.81
N PHE A 224 -10.54 111.03 23.51
CA PHE A 224 -11.86 110.56 23.94
C PHE A 224 -12.77 110.21 22.74
N GLY A 225 -12.67 110.98 21.65
CA GLY A 225 -13.42 110.71 20.43
C GLY A 225 -13.01 109.38 19.78
N ALA A 226 -11.71 109.06 19.78
CA ALA A 226 -11.22 107.78 19.28
C ALA A 226 -11.67 106.59 20.15
N ALA A 227 -11.73 106.77 21.47
CA ALA A 227 -12.24 105.75 22.39
C ALA A 227 -13.73 105.44 22.17
N LEU A 228 -14.57 106.47 21.94
CA LEU A 228 -16.00 106.29 21.64
C LEU A 228 -16.24 105.54 20.31
N LEU A 229 -15.43 105.82 19.28
CA LEU A 229 -15.52 105.08 18.01
C LEU A 229 -15.15 103.60 18.18
N LEU A 230 -14.12 103.30 18.98
CA LEU A 230 -13.75 101.91 19.27
C LEU A 230 -14.81 101.18 20.09
N ILE A 231 -15.46 101.84 21.05
CA ILE A 231 -16.61 101.28 21.77
C ILE A 231 -17.73 100.93 20.80
N ALA A 232 -18.07 101.82 19.86
CA ALA A 232 -19.10 101.54 18.86
C ALA A 232 -18.74 100.31 18.01
N THR A 233 -17.49 100.20 17.54
CA THR A 233 -17.05 99.00 16.79
C THR A 233 -17.04 97.72 17.63
N MET A 234 -16.71 97.82 18.93
CA MET A 234 -16.74 96.68 19.86
C MET A 234 -18.16 96.15 20.06
N THR A 235 -19.17 97.02 20.16
CA THR A 235 -20.57 96.57 20.29
C THR A 235 -21.04 95.75 19.08
N VAL A 236 -20.63 96.14 17.86
CA VAL A 236 -20.98 95.40 16.63
C VAL A 236 -20.31 94.02 16.60
N VAL A 237 -19.04 93.93 17.00
CA VAL A 237 -18.29 92.66 17.06
C VAL A 237 -18.83 91.72 18.13
N ILE A 238 -19.29 92.24 19.27
CA ILE A 238 -19.93 91.45 20.33
C ILE A 238 -21.25 90.83 19.85
N ILE A 239 -22.07 91.59 19.13
CA ILE A 239 -23.33 91.07 18.59
C ILE A 239 -23.05 89.91 17.63
N ALA A 240 -22.06 90.06 16.74
CA ALA A 240 -21.66 89.01 15.80
C ALA A 240 -21.11 87.75 16.51
N SER A 241 -20.35 87.90 17.60
CA SER A 241 -19.79 86.77 18.35
C SER A 241 -20.84 86.02 19.19
N VAL A 242 -21.83 86.72 19.75
CA VAL A 242 -22.95 86.10 20.49
C VAL A 242 -23.82 85.27 19.55
N VAL A 243 -24.12 85.77 18.35
CA VAL A 243 -24.87 85.01 17.33
C VAL A 243 -24.11 83.73 16.95
N MET A 244 -22.79 83.81 16.76
CA MET A 244 -21.95 82.64 16.49
C MET A 244 -21.97 81.63 17.64
N LEU A 245 -21.91 82.09 18.89
CA LEU A 245 -21.97 81.22 20.07
C LEU A 245 -23.31 80.49 20.20
N VAL A 246 -24.42 81.16 19.91
CA VAL A 246 -25.76 80.55 19.92
C VAL A 246 -25.86 79.48 18.83
N ILE A 247 -25.37 79.76 17.62
CA ILE A 247 -25.33 78.77 16.53
C ILE A 247 -24.48 77.57 16.94
N MET A 248 -23.30 77.80 17.50
CA MET A 248 -22.39 76.75 17.95
C MET A 248 -23.00 75.90 19.09
N GLN A 249 -23.67 76.53 20.06
CA GLN A 249 -24.37 75.82 21.13
C GLN A 249 -25.56 75.00 20.61
N ASN A 250 -26.29 75.51 19.62
CA ASN A 250 -27.40 74.77 19.01
C ASN A 250 -26.90 73.55 18.23
N ILE A 251 -25.81 73.69 17.48
CA ILE A 251 -25.16 72.59 16.76
C ILE A 251 -24.62 71.54 17.76
N PHE A 252 -23.95 71.96 18.83
CA PHE A 252 -23.40 71.01 19.82
C PHE A 252 -24.46 70.35 20.71
N LYS A 253 -25.56 71.05 21.03
CA LYS A 253 -26.72 70.45 21.71
C LYS A 253 -27.40 69.40 20.84
N ALA A 254 -27.55 69.67 19.53
CA ALA A 254 -28.10 68.70 18.58
C ALA A 254 -27.18 67.47 18.40
N SER A 255 -25.87 67.64 18.55
CA SER A 255 -24.89 66.54 18.53
C SER A 255 -24.66 65.86 19.89
N GLY A 256 -25.47 66.17 20.92
CA GLY A 256 -25.41 65.53 22.24
C GLY A 256 -24.25 65.99 23.14
N MET A 257 -23.45 66.97 22.75
CA MET A 257 -22.36 67.52 23.57
C MET A 257 -22.85 68.76 24.35
N ARG A 258 -22.99 68.63 25.67
CA ARG A 258 -23.57 69.67 26.54
C ARG A 258 -22.68 70.90 26.81
N LYS A 259 -21.39 70.86 26.49
CA LYS A 259 -20.45 71.99 26.64
C LYS A 259 -19.44 72.00 25.49
N PRO A 260 -18.98 73.18 25.02
CA PRO A 260 -17.83 73.24 24.12
C PRO A 260 -16.64 72.54 24.79
N PRO A 261 -15.86 71.73 24.05
CA PRO A 261 -14.73 71.02 24.64
C PRO A 261 -13.76 72.03 25.26
N GLY A 262 -13.38 71.76 26.51
CA GLY A 262 -12.35 72.51 27.19
C GLY A 262 -11.01 72.35 26.46
N ILE A 263 -10.21 73.42 26.51
CA ILE A 263 -8.88 73.52 25.92
C ILE A 263 -8.06 72.26 26.25
N PRO A 264 -7.53 71.51 25.26
CA PRO A 264 -6.45 70.59 25.56
C PRO A 264 -5.25 71.44 25.98
N LYS A 265 -4.93 71.40 27.27
CA LYS A 265 -3.74 72.04 27.82
C LYS A 265 -2.53 71.35 27.18
N LYS A 266 -1.68 72.13 26.50
CA LYS A 266 -0.32 71.70 26.20
C LYS A 266 0.45 71.52 27.50
#